data_AF-A0A2G5VKV2-F1
#
_entry.id   AF-A0A2G5VKV2-F1
#
_cell.length_a   1.000
_cell.length_b   1.000
_cell.length_c   1.000
_cell.angle_alpha   90.00
_cell.angle_beta   90.00
_cell.angle_gamma   90.00
#
_symmetry.space_group_name_H-M   'P 1'
#
loop_
_entity.id
_entity.type
_entity.pdbx_description
1 polymer ?
#
loop_
_entity_poly.entity_id
_entity_poly.type
_entity_poly.pdbx_seq_one_letter_code
_entity_poly.pdbx_strand_id
1 'polypeptide(L)'
;MLSRPSVNYMSDSNRAIIFQLVNTIRDALISPIIKTFPSLRHNFHPYWYIHDKIQLPKRQLYLYSEKDSMVPLGALEEFEEEQKRRGCHVDSVNFGDTEHVAHFREKPEEYTKKCIEFVSKI
;
A
#
# COMPACT_ATOMS: atom_id res chain seq x y z
N MET A 1 12.90 19.40 23.33
CA MET A 1 14.00 18.73 22.62
C MET A 1 13.91 17.25 22.91
N LEU A 2 13.69 16.41 21.90
CA LEU A 2 13.68 14.95 22.09
C LEU A 2 15.14 14.47 22.18
N SER A 3 15.45 13.65 23.18
CA SER A 3 16.76 13.02 23.33
C SER A 3 16.99 12.04 22.19
N ARG A 4 18.00 12.30 21.35
CA ARG A 4 18.44 11.33 20.35
C ARG A 4 19.32 10.29 21.04
N PRO A 5 18.99 8.98 20.96
CA PRO A 5 19.89 7.95 21.46
C PRO A 5 21.21 7.99 20.68
N SER A 6 22.35 7.82 21.37
CA SER A 6 23.68 7.79 20.75
C SER A 6 23.93 6.44 20.08
N VAL A 7 23.16 6.14 19.04
CA VAL A 7 23.40 4.95 18.23
C VAL A 7 24.34 5.37 17.10
N ASN A 8 25.48 4.69 16.95
CA ASN A 8 26.32 4.87 15.78
C ASN A 8 25.58 4.35 14.56
N TYR A 9 24.93 5.26 13.83
CA TYR A 9 24.28 4.93 12.57
C TYR A 9 25.34 4.62 11.52
N MET A 10 25.17 3.50 10.85
CA MET A 10 25.92 3.19 9.63
C MET A 10 25.68 4.29 8.59
N SER A 11 26.72 4.70 7.85
CA SER A 11 26.57 5.71 6.80
C SER A 11 25.53 5.28 5.77
N ASP A 12 24.79 6.24 5.20
CA ASP A 12 23.72 5.94 4.26
C ASP A 12 24.22 5.19 3.02
N SER A 13 25.44 5.47 2.55
CA SER A 13 26.07 4.72 1.46
C SER A 13 26.29 3.25 1.82
N ASN A 14 26.79 2.97 3.03
CA ASN A 14 27.01 1.60 3.48
C ASN A 14 25.69 0.87 3.69
N ARG A 15 24.67 1.55 4.23
CA ARG A 15 23.31 1.01 4.33
C ARG A 15 22.77 0.66 2.96
N ALA A 16 22.88 1.57 1.99
CA ALA A 16 22.42 1.36 0.63
C ALA A 16 23.10 0.15 -0.02
N ILE A 17 24.42 0.00 0.12
CA ILE A 17 25.16 -1.17 -0.39
C ILE A 17 24.66 -2.46 0.25
N ILE A 18 24.49 -2.48 1.58
CA ILE A 18 23.99 -3.67 2.28
C ILE A 18 22.56 -3.98 1.83
N PHE A 19 21.67 -2.99 1.73
CA PHE A 19 20.32 -3.17 1.22
C PHE A 19 20.32 -3.72 -0.21
N GLN A 20 21.17 -3.18 -1.08
CA GLN A 20 21.31 -3.65 -2.47
C GLN A 20 21.74 -5.11 -2.52
N LEU A 21 22.74 -5.50 -1.72
CA LEU A 21 23.23 -6.87 -1.65
C LEU A 21 22.15 -7.83 -1.14
N VAL A 22 21.47 -7.47 -0.04
CA VAL A 22 20.39 -8.28 0.53
C VAL A 22 19.24 -8.46 -0.47
N ASN A 23 18.83 -7.37 -1.14
CA ASN A 23 17.79 -7.43 -2.17
C ASN A 23 18.21 -8.30 -3.35
N THR A 24 19.48 -8.21 -3.78
CA THR A 24 20.02 -9.02 -4.88
C THR A 24 20.01 -10.52 -4.54
N ILE A 25 20.43 -10.89 -3.33
CA ILE A 25 20.41 -12.28 -2.87
C ILE A 25 18.97 -12.79 -2.75
N ARG A 26 18.07 -11.99 -2.18
CA ARG A 26 16.64 -12.31 -2.10
C ARG A 26 16.06 -12.54 -3.49
N ASP A 27 16.35 -11.68 -4.45
CA ASP A 27 15.80 -11.76 -5.79
C ASP A 27 16.35 -12.96 -6.57
N ALA A 28 17.59 -13.39 -6.31
CA ALA A 28 18.18 -14.58 -6.91
C ALA A 28 17.61 -15.89 -6.33
N LEU A 29 17.41 -15.96 -5.00
CA LEU A 29 17.09 -17.22 -4.33
C LEU A 29 15.60 -17.40 -4.03
N ILE A 30 14.93 -16.33 -3.60
CA ILE A 30 13.57 -16.39 -3.04
C ILE A 30 12.52 -16.09 -4.12
N SER A 31 12.77 -15.10 -4.98
CA SER A 31 11.81 -14.70 -6.03
C SER A 31 11.42 -15.82 -7.01
N PRO A 32 12.33 -16.73 -7.45
CA PRO A 32 11.93 -17.87 -8.29
C PRO A 32 10.97 -18.82 -7.58
N ILE A 33 11.27 -19.16 -6.31
CA ILE A 33 10.45 -20.05 -5.49
C ILE A 33 9.05 -19.46 -5.28
N ILE A 34 8.98 -18.18 -4.95
CA ILE A 34 7.72 -17.44 -4.75
C ILE A 34 6.89 -17.34 -6.05
N LYS A 35 7.55 -17.20 -7.20
CA LYS A 35 6.86 -17.18 -8.50
C LYS A 35 6.23 -18.54 -8.82
N THR A 36 6.98 -19.63 -8.58
CA THR A 36 6.53 -21.00 -8.82
C THR A 36 5.44 -21.46 -7.86
N PHE A 37 5.47 -21.01 -6.60
CA PHE A 37 4.50 -21.37 -5.57
C PHE A 37 3.76 -20.12 -5.06
N PRO A 38 2.69 -19.68 -5.74
CA PRO A 38 1.94 -18.49 -5.35
C PRO A 38 1.43 -18.50 -3.91
N SER A 39 1.14 -19.69 -3.36
CA SER A 39 0.70 -19.87 -1.98
C SER A 39 1.73 -19.45 -0.92
N LEU A 40 3.01 -19.31 -1.26
CA LEU A 40 4.05 -18.86 -0.31
C LEU A 40 4.24 -17.34 -0.32
N ARG A 41 3.69 -16.60 -1.30
CA ARG A 41 3.91 -15.15 -1.51
C ARG A 41 3.65 -14.32 -0.26
N HIS A 42 2.55 -14.55 0.43
CA HIS A 42 2.16 -13.79 1.61
C HIS A 42 3.09 -13.96 2.82
N ASN A 43 3.89 -15.02 2.89
CA ASN A 43 4.82 -15.22 4.02
C ASN A 43 6.10 -14.38 3.89
N PHE A 44 6.43 -13.94 2.68
CA PHE A 44 7.72 -13.31 2.38
C PHE A 44 7.59 -11.85 1.93
N HIS A 45 6.37 -11.36 1.70
CA HIS A 45 6.15 -10.01 1.22
C HIS A 45 4.92 -9.36 1.85
N PRO A 46 5.08 -8.21 2.53
CA PRO A 46 3.98 -7.50 3.19
C PRO A 46 2.81 -7.16 2.26
N TYR A 47 3.09 -6.74 1.02
CA TYR A 47 2.04 -6.50 0.02
C TYR A 47 1.17 -7.75 -0.19
N TRP A 48 1.76 -8.92 -0.46
CA TRP A 48 1.02 -10.16 -0.68
C TRP A 48 0.31 -10.64 0.60
N TYR A 49 0.86 -10.36 1.78
CA TYR A 49 0.17 -10.62 3.04
C TYR A 49 -1.10 -9.78 3.16
N ILE A 50 -0.99 -8.47 2.92
CA ILE A 50 -2.12 -7.56 2.94
C ILE A 50 -3.12 -8.01 1.87
N HIS A 51 -2.65 -8.22 0.65
CA HIS A 51 -3.47 -8.69 -0.45
C HIS A 51 -4.25 -9.95 -0.10
N ASP A 52 -3.59 -11.02 0.34
CA ASP A 52 -4.18 -12.36 0.48
C ASP A 52 -4.88 -12.63 1.81
N LYS A 53 -4.38 -12.04 2.91
CA LYS A 53 -4.72 -12.48 4.28
C LYS A 53 -5.40 -11.44 5.12
N ILE A 54 -5.31 -10.16 4.78
CA ILE A 54 -5.93 -9.12 5.59
C ILE A 54 -7.45 -9.30 5.60
N GLN A 55 -8.04 -9.19 6.78
CA GLN A 55 -9.48 -9.16 6.96
C GLN A 55 -9.88 -7.71 7.20
N LEU A 56 -10.64 -7.14 6.26
CA LEU A 56 -11.16 -5.78 6.34
C LEU A 56 -12.68 -5.81 6.52
N PRO A 57 -13.28 -4.70 7.00
CA PRO A 57 -14.72 -4.54 7.01
C PRO A 57 -15.35 -4.79 5.63
N LYS A 58 -16.61 -5.26 5.62
CA LYS A 58 -17.34 -5.57 4.38
C LYS A 58 -17.65 -4.37 3.52
N ARG A 59 -17.73 -3.17 4.10
CA ARG A 59 -17.89 -1.91 3.38
C ARG A 59 -16.56 -1.16 3.41
N GLN A 60 -16.06 -0.75 2.26
CA GLN A 60 -14.74 -0.14 2.11
C GLN A 60 -14.85 1.08 1.19
N LEU A 61 -14.15 2.15 1.53
CA LEU A 61 -13.99 3.35 0.71
C LEU A 61 -12.50 3.59 0.48
N TYR A 62 -12.08 3.57 -0.79
CA TYR A 62 -10.72 3.90 -1.19
C TYR A 62 -10.65 5.32 -1.74
N LEU A 63 -9.67 6.08 -1.25
CA LEU A 63 -9.43 7.47 -1.63
C LEU A 63 -7.98 7.54 -2.09
N TYR A 64 -7.77 7.74 -3.39
CA TYR A 64 -6.45 7.64 -4.01
C TYR A 64 -6.31 8.60 -5.17
N SER A 65 -5.12 8.69 -5.77
CA SER A 65 -4.88 9.47 -6.98
C SER A 65 -3.81 8.82 -7.86
N GLU A 66 -3.85 9.11 -9.16
CA GLU A 66 -2.83 8.64 -10.12
C GLU A 66 -1.47 9.29 -9.88
N LYS A 67 -1.46 10.52 -9.34
CA LYS A 67 -0.24 11.26 -9.03
C LYS A 67 0.37 10.90 -7.66
N ASP A 68 -0.27 10.03 -6.89
CA ASP A 68 0.34 9.49 -5.68
C ASP A 68 1.55 8.61 -6.04
N SER A 69 2.76 9.12 -5.80
CA SER A 69 4.01 8.41 -6.08
C SER A 69 4.38 7.36 -5.02
N MET A 70 3.70 7.33 -3.88
CA MET A 70 3.98 6.42 -2.78
C MET A 70 3.21 5.10 -2.89
N VAL A 71 1.98 5.14 -3.42
CA VAL A 71 1.13 3.96 -3.58
C VAL A 71 0.99 3.61 -5.06
N PRO A 72 1.53 2.47 -5.53
CA PRO A 72 1.40 2.07 -6.93
C PRO A 72 -0.07 1.83 -7.32
N LEU A 73 -0.56 2.60 -8.28
CA LEU A 73 -1.96 2.57 -8.74
C LEU A 73 -2.43 1.15 -9.11
N GLY A 74 -1.68 0.45 -9.98
CA GLY A 74 -2.10 -0.88 -10.43
C GLY A 74 -2.19 -1.91 -9.29
N ALA A 75 -1.33 -1.78 -8.27
CA ALA A 75 -1.35 -2.67 -7.12
C ALA A 75 -2.54 -2.39 -6.18
N LEU A 76 -3.00 -1.14 -6.12
CA LEU A 76 -4.19 -0.73 -5.40
C LEU A 76 -5.46 -1.21 -6.12
N GLU A 77 -5.55 -1.00 -7.43
CA GLU A 77 -6.71 -1.43 -8.23
C GLU A 77 -6.87 -2.96 -8.21
N GLU A 78 -5.76 -3.71 -8.31
CA GLU A 78 -5.77 -5.17 -8.13
C GLU A 78 -6.33 -5.56 -6.75
N PHE A 79 -5.90 -4.85 -5.70
CA PHE A 79 -6.39 -5.10 -4.34
C PHE A 79 -7.88 -4.79 -4.19
N GLU A 80 -8.37 -3.67 -4.73
CA GLU A 80 -9.79 -3.31 -4.73
C GLU A 80 -10.65 -4.39 -5.40
N GLU A 81 -10.21 -4.90 -6.56
CA GLU A 81 -10.89 -5.99 -7.27
C GLU A 81 -10.89 -7.30 -6.47
N GLU A 82 -9.78 -7.62 -5.80
CA GLU A 82 -9.72 -8.78 -4.91
C GLU A 82 -10.69 -8.65 -3.73
N GLN A 83 -10.84 -7.45 -3.15
CA GLN A 83 -11.82 -7.20 -2.09
C GLN A 83 -13.26 -7.37 -2.59
N LYS A 84 -13.58 -6.90 -3.81
CA LYS A 84 -14.88 -7.15 -4.46
C LYS A 84 -15.11 -8.64 -4.67
N ARG A 85 -14.11 -9.38 -5.14
CA ARG A 85 -14.17 -10.85 -5.33
C ARG A 85 -14.41 -11.60 -4.01
N ARG A 86 -13.96 -11.06 -2.88
CA ARG A 86 -14.25 -11.55 -1.52
C ARG A 86 -15.65 -11.17 -0.99
N GLY A 87 -16.48 -10.57 -1.83
CA GLY A 87 -17.82 -10.14 -1.48
C GLY A 87 -17.85 -8.92 -0.56
N CYS A 88 -16.87 -8.02 -0.67
CA CYS A 88 -16.91 -6.71 -0.03
C CYS A 88 -17.58 -5.69 -0.95
N HIS A 89 -18.31 -4.74 -0.37
CA HIS A 89 -18.81 -3.56 -1.05
C HIS A 89 -17.72 -2.49 -1.04
N VAL A 90 -17.13 -2.27 -2.21
CA VAL A 90 -15.99 -1.37 -2.41
C VAL A 90 -16.45 -0.16 -3.20
N ASP A 91 -16.42 1.01 -2.57
CA ASP A 91 -16.53 2.32 -3.22
C ASP A 91 -15.11 2.89 -3.37
N SER A 92 -14.83 3.62 -4.45
CA SER A 92 -13.53 4.29 -4.61
C SER A 92 -13.60 5.61 -5.35
N VAL A 93 -12.60 6.47 -5.12
CA VAL A 93 -12.48 7.81 -5.69
C VAL A 93 -11.02 8.06 -6.07
N ASN A 94 -10.81 8.30 -7.35
CA ASN A 94 -9.53 8.72 -7.91
C ASN A 94 -9.51 10.24 -8.04
N PHE A 95 -8.69 10.91 -7.23
CA PHE A 95 -8.50 12.36 -7.24
C PHE A 95 -7.54 12.84 -8.33
N GLY A 96 -7.02 11.95 -9.20
CA GLY A 96 -6.21 12.28 -10.37
C GLY A 96 -4.86 12.89 -10.02
N ASP A 97 -4.80 14.22 -10.02
CA ASP A 97 -3.58 15.02 -9.96
C ASP A 97 -3.14 15.44 -8.56
N THR A 98 -3.82 14.99 -7.51
CA THR A 98 -3.45 15.30 -6.13
C THR A 98 -2.26 14.46 -5.68
N GLU A 99 -1.32 15.04 -4.94
CA GLU A 99 -0.17 14.32 -4.38
C GLU A 99 -0.56 13.42 -3.18
N HIS A 100 0.37 12.56 -2.76
CA HIS A 100 0.23 11.73 -1.55
C HIS A 100 -0.11 12.61 -0.33
N VAL A 101 -1.14 12.22 0.45
CA VAL A 101 -1.66 12.97 1.62
C VAL A 101 -2.32 14.32 1.27
N ALA A 102 -2.40 14.70 -0.01
CA ALA A 102 -2.93 16.01 -0.41
C ALA A 102 -4.43 16.00 -0.78
N HIS A 103 -5.07 14.84 -0.92
CA HIS A 103 -6.44 14.73 -1.45
C HIS A 103 -7.44 15.65 -0.73
N PHE A 104 -7.47 15.63 0.61
CA PHE A 104 -8.36 16.49 1.39
C PHE A 104 -7.94 17.97 1.33
N ARG A 105 -6.64 18.27 1.31
CA ARG A 105 -6.13 19.65 1.23
C ARG A 105 -6.51 20.32 -0.08
N GLU A 106 -6.46 19.57 -1.19
CA GLU A 106 -6.69 20.08 -2.54
C GLU A 106 -8.15 19.99 -2.97
N LYS A 107 -8.87 18.94 -2.58
CA LYS A 107 -10.27 18.69 -2.96
C LYS A 107 -11.14 18.40 -1.73
N PRO A 108 -11.23 19.33 -0.75
CA PRO A 108 -11.90 19.11 0.54
C PRO A 108 -13.39 18.81 0.41
N GLU A 109 -14.10 19.51 -0.48
CA GLU A 109 -15.54 19.35 -0.67
C GLU A 109 -15.88 17.95 -1.23
N GLU A 110 -15.16 17.52 -2.27
CA GLU A 110 -15.33 16.21 -2.88
C GLU A 110 -14.98 15.08 -1.89
N TYR A 111 -13.83 15.20 -1.23
CA TYR A 111 -13.40 14.23 -0.22
C TYR A 111 -14.44 14.09 0.89
N THR A 112 -14.91 15.21 1.44
CA THR A 112 -15.90 15.23 2.53
C THR A 112 -17.22 14.63 2.08
N LYS A 113 -17.70 15.01 0.89
CA LYS A 113 -18.93 14.46 0.30
C LYS A 113 -18.86 12.94 0.19
N LYS A 114 -17.75 12.40 -0.31
CA LYS A 114 -17.56 10.96 -0.48
C LYS A 114 -17.52 10.21 0.84
N CYS A 115 -16.86 10.78 1.85
CA CYS A 115 -16.91 10.24 3.20
C CYS A 115 -18.33 10.22 3.77
N ILE A 116 -19.08 11.32 3.65
CA ILE A 116 -20.47 11.42 4.13
C ILE A 116 -21.38 10.41 3.40
N GLU A 117 -21.27 10.32 2.07
CA GLU A 117 -22.02 9.35 1.27
C GLU A 117 -21.74 7.92 1.73
N PHE A 118 -20.47 7.59 2.00
CA PHE A 118 -20.08 6.25 2.46
C PHE A 118 -20.64 5.92 3.85
N VAL A 119 -20.52 6.82 4.83
CA VAL A 119 -21.03 6.56 6.19
C VAL A 119 -22.54 6.65 6.31
N SER A 120 -23.22 7.37 5.42
CA SER A 120 -24.69 7.49 5.44
C SER A 120 -25.43 6.26 4.91
N LYS A 121 -24.75 5.36 4.19
CA LYS A 121 -25.30 4.08 3.69
C LYS A 121 -25.36 2.99 4.78
N ILE A 122 -25.42 3.36 6.07
CA ILE A 122 -25.54 2.43 7.20
C ILE A 122 -27.00 2.01 7.37
#